data_AF-A0A0N4WD83-F1
#
_entry.id   AF-A0A0N4WD83-F1
#
_cell.length_a   1.000
_cell.length_b   1.000
_cell.length_c   1.000
_cell.angle_alpha   90.00
_cell.angle_beta   90.00
_cell.angle_gamma   90.00
#
_symmetry.space_group_name_H-M   'P 1'
#
loop_
_entity.id
_entity.type
_entity.pdbx_description
1 polymer ?
#
loop_
_entity_poly.entity_id
_entity_poly.type
_entity_poly.pdbx_seq_one_letter_code
_entity_poly.pdbx_strand_id
1 'polypeptide(L)' 'MSDSHLTALRLPPFGLIGNSDGGSYSGEIDHTGFLSDNIGSLFLNPNFSDVMFVVDGEKFPAHKVLLAARSEYFRQE' A
#
# COMPACT_ATOMS: atom_id res chain seq x y z
N MET A 1 44.81 -19.47 31.27
CA MET A 1 43.81 -18.69 32.03
C MET A 1 42.74 -18.28 31.03
N SER A 2 41.50 -18.45 31.47
CA SER A 2 40.28 -18.66 30.72
C SER A 2 39.59 -17.38 30.22
N ASP A 3 38.46 -17.61 29.54
CA ASP A 3 37.35 -16.70 29.17
C ASP A 3 37.50 -16.03 27.79
N SER A 4 36.88 -16.47 26.69
CA SER A 4 35.51 -16.98 26.42
C SER A 4 34.39 -16.00 26.79
N HIS A 5 33.98 -15.14 25.85
CA HIS A 5 32.56 -14.92 25.52
C HIS A 5 32.35 -14.01 24.29
N LEU A 6 31.45 -14.47 23.40
CA LEU A 6 30.73 -13.74 22.34
C LEU A 6 31.38 -13.58 20.95
N THR A 7 31.61 -14.71 20.26
CA THR A 7 31.49 -14.76 18.80
C THR A 7 30.09 -15.28 18.45
N ALA A 8 29.16 -14.36 18.20
CA ALA A 8 27.78 -14.69 17.87
C ALA A 8 27.68 -15.44 16.53
N LEU A 9 27.24 -16.70 16.64
CA LEU A 9 26.44 -17.46 15.67
C LEU A 9 26.84 -17.33 14.18
N ARG A 10 28.00 -17.87 13.82
CA ARG A 10 28.24 -18.38 12.47
C ARG A 10 27.53 -19.73 12.33
N LEU A 11 26.36 -19.76 11.69
CA LEU A 11 25.77 -21.01 11.20
C LEU A 11 26.60 -21.51 9.99
N PRO A 12 26.85 -22.83 9.89
CA PRO A 12 27.69 -23.40 8.84
C PRO A 12 26.97 -23.43 7.48
N PRO A 13 27.74 -23.61 6.38
CA PRO A 13 27.24 -23.52 5.02
C PRO A 13 26.60 -24.85 4.63
N PHE A 14 25.27 -24.89 4.50
CA PHE A 14 24.65 -25.95 3.71
C PHE A 14 24.69 -25.52 2.25
N GLY A 15 25.77 -25.89 1.57
CA GLY A 15 25.80 -25.88 0.12
C GLY A 15 24.91 -27.00 -0.42
N LEU A 16 23.97 -26.66 -1.29
CA LEU A 16 23.62 -27.46 -2.46
C LEU A 16 23.02 -26.56 -3.56
N ILE A 17 23.93 -26.10 -4.42
CA ILE A 17 23.85 -26.06 -5.89
C ILE A 17 22.53 -25.56 -6.51
N GLY A 18 22.58 -24.37 -7.10
CA GLY A 18 21.61 -23.91 -8.10
C GLY A 18 21.80 -22.43 -8.47
N ASN A 19 22.32 -22.21 -9.68
CA ASN A 19 22.55 -20.95 -10.40
C ASN A 19 21.83 -19.64 -9.96
N SER A 20 22.57 -18.55 -10.16
CA SER A 20 22.13 -17.16 -10.43
C SER A 20 21.46 -16.37 -9.32
N ASP A 21 22.22 -15.82 -8.37
CA ASP A 21 21.74 -14.77 -7.47
C ASP A 21 22.17 -13.38 -7.94
N GLY A 22 21.42 -12.88 -8.92
CA GLY A 22 21.07 -11.46 -9.03
C GLY A 22 19.80 -11.15 -8.25
N GLY A 23 19.57 -11.82 -7.13
CA GLY A 23 18.37 -11.69 -6.31
C GLY A 23 18.38 -10.38 -5.55
N SER A 24 17.86 -9.32 -6.14
CA SER A 24 17.33 -8.21 -5.36
C SER A 24 16.21 -8.76 -4.50
N TYR A 25 16.44 -8.94 -3.19
CA TYR A 25 15.36 -9.06 -2.22
C TYR A 25 14.65 -7.71 -2.18
N SER A 26 13.80 -7.46 -3.17
CA SER A 26 12.79 -6.42 -3.08
C SER A 26 11.84 -6.91 -2.00
N GLY A 27 11.98 -6.37 -0.78
CA GLY A 27 11.04 -6.56 0.33
C GLY A 27 9.70 -5.88 0.05
N GLU A 28 9.15 -6.12 -1.14
CA GLU A 28 7.93 -5.50 -1.62
C GLU A 28 6.76 -6.18 -0.91
N ILE A 29 6.02 -5.38 -0.14
CA ILE A 29 4.81 -5.82 0.53
C ILE A 29 3.64 -5.40 -0.36
N ASP A 30 2.92 -6.38 -0.91
CA ASP A 30 1.75 -6.11 -1.74
C ASP A 30 0.49 -5.90 -0.87
N HIS A 31 0.05 -4.65 -0.80
CA HIS A 31 -1.18 -4.23 -0.13
C HIS A 31 -2.22 -3.64 -1.09
N THR A 32 -2.01 -3.84 -2.40
CA THR A 32 -2.81 -3.17 -3.44
C THR A 32 -4.28 -3.56 -3.37
N GLY A 33 -4.57 -4.85 -3.14
CA GLY A 33 -5.93 -5.36 -3.02
C GLY A 33 -6.68 -4.76 -1.83
N PHE A 34 -6.09 -4.84 -0.64
CA PHE A 34 -6.69 -4.30 0.58
C PHE A 34 -6.92 -2.78 0.46
N LEU A 35 -5.97 -2.04 -0.09
CA LEU A 35 -6.15 -0.60 -0.32
C LEU A 35 -7.31 -0.32 -1.27
N SER A 36 -7.41 -1.08 -2.35
CA SER A 36 -8.49 -0.93 -3.34
C SER A 36 -9.86 -1.18 -2.73
N ASP A 37 -10.00 -2.21 -1.89
CA ASP A 37 -11.27 -2.51 -1.21
C ASP A 37 -11.67 -1.41 -0.22
N ASN A 38 -10.70 -0.92 0.57
CA ASN A 38 -10.96 0.16 1.53
C ASN A 38 -11.35 1.47 0.83
N ILE A 39 -10.64 1.87 -0.23
CA ILE A 39 -11.00 3.05 -1.00
C ILE A 39 -12.34 2.85 -1.71
N GLY A 40 -12.60 1.66 -2.25
CA GLY A 40 -13.87 1.31 -2.87
C GLY A 40 -15.06 1.44 -1.93
N SER A 41 -14.88 1.12 -0.64
CA SER A 41 -15.92 1.27 0.39
C SER A 41 -16.38 2.72 0.64
N LEU A 42 -15.60 3.71 0.17
CA LEU A 42 -15.96 5.12 0.26
C LEU A 42 -16.89 5.55 -0.88
N PHE A 43 -17.05 4.78 -1.94
CA PHE A 43 -17.92 5.13 -3.07
C PHE A 43 -19.38 5.30 -2.63
N LEU A 44 -19.95 6.49 -2.85
CA LEU A 44 -21.29 6.90 -2.42
C LEU A 44 -21.54 6.81 -0.90
N ASN A 45 -20.48 6.62 -0.12
CA ASN A 45 -20.57 6.62 1.33
C ASN A 45 -20.59 8.07 1.83
N PRO A 46 -21.66 8.50 2.55
CA PRO A 46 -21.74 9.87 3.06
C PRO A 46 -20.70 10.16 4.16
N ASN A 47 -20.14 9.13 4.80
CA ASN A 47 -19.14 9.32 5.84
C ASN A 47 -17.90 10.00 5.26
N PHE A 48 -17.48 11.09 5.90
CA PHE A 48 -16.35 11.93 5.49
C PHE A 48 -16.49 12.55 4.09
N SER A 49 -17.69 12.51 3.49
CA SER A 49 -17.95 13.26 2.26
C SER A 49 -17.87 14.76 2.51
N ASP A 50 -17.14 15.45 1.65
CA ASP A 50 -16.84 16.88 1.72
C ASP A 50 -17.32 17.64 0.47
N VAL A 51 -17.99 16.92 -0.44
CA VAL A 51 -18.66 17.45 -1.63
C VAL A 51 -19.90 16.61 -1.95
N MET A 52 -20.92 17.24 -2.55
CA MET A 52 -22.15 16.60 -3.00
C MET A 52 -22.49 17.08 -4.41
N PHE A 53 -22.63 16.15 -5.35
CA PHE A 53 -23.13 16.45 -6.69
C PHE A 53 -24.65 16.35 -6.69
N VAL A 54 -25.32 17.31 -7.32
CA VAL A 54 -26.77 17.29 -7.53
C VAL A 54 -27.03 17.27 -9.02
N VAL A 55 -27.60 16.17 -9.52
CA VAL A 55 -27.88 15.95 -10.95
C VAL A 55 -29.34 15.57 -11.07
N ASP A 56 -30.12 16.35 -11.80
CA ASP A 56 -31.57 16.14 -11.96
C ASP A 56 -32.33 15.94 -10.64
N GLY A 57 -31.87 16.58 -9.56
CA GLY A 57 -32.43 16.49 -8.21
C GLY A 57 -31.93 15.29 -7.39
N GLU A 58 -31.18 14.37 -7.98
CA GLU A 58 -30.51 13.27 -7.27
C GLU A 58 -29.19 13.73 -6.66
N LYS A 59 -28.87 13.23 -5.45
CA LYS A 59 -27.71 13.66 -4.66
C LYS A 59 -26.68 12.54 -4.56
N PHE A 60 -25.44 12.85 -4.93
CA PHE A 60 -24.31 11.92 -4.86
C PHE A 60 -23.24 12.48 -3.93
N PRO A 61 -23.09 11.95 -2.70
CA PRO A 61 -21.98 12.31 -1.83
C PRO A 61 -20.67 11.77 -2.41
N ALA A 62 -19.60 12.55 -2.33
CA ALA A 62 -18.27 12.17 -2.79
C ALA A 62 -17.16 12.79 -1.93
N HIS A 63 -15.92 12.43 -2.25
CA HIS A 63 -14.74 12.83 -1.48
C HIS A 63 -13.76 13.58 -2.39
N LYS A 64 -13.51 14.87 -2.10
CA LYS A 64 -12.63 15.75 -2.90
C LYS A 64 -11.24 15.16 -3.06
N VAL A 65 -10.69 14.54 -2.01
CA VAL A 65 -9.37 13.90 -2.07
C VAL A 65 -9.30 12.80 -3.14
N LEU A 66 -10.36 11.98 -3.26
CA LEU A 66 -10.42 10.93 -4.28
C LEU A 66 -10.61 11.52 -5.68
N LEU A 67 -11.46 12.55 -5.80
CA LEU A 67 -11.68 13.25 -7.07
C LEU A 67 -10.39 13.91 -7.58
N ALA A 68 -9.69 14.66 -6.73
CA ALA A 68 -8.42 15.32 -7.07
C ALA A 68 -7.33 14.32 -7.45
N ALA A 69 -7.27 13.16 -6.77
CA ALA A 69 -6.30 12.11 -7.07
C ALA A 69 -6.56 11.40 -8.42
N ARG A 70 -7.81 11.42 -8.93
CA ARG A 70 -8.22 10.64 -10.11
C ARG A 70 -8.66 11.48 -11.30
N SER A 71 -8.85 12.78 -11.15
CA SER A 71 -9.31 13.69 -12.19
C SER A 71 -8.56 15.02 -12.14
N GLU A 72 -7.84 15.36 -13.21
CA GLU A 72 -7.15 16.66 -13.34
C GLU A 72 -8.10 17.86 -13.26
N TYR A 73 -9.36 17.66 -13.66
CA TYR A 73 -10.39 18.68 -13.53
C TYR A 73 -10.63 19.04 -12.05
N PHE A 74 -10.73 18.04 -11.18
CA PHE A 74 -10.97 18.24 -9.75
C PHE A 74 -9.69 18.52 -8.95
N ARG A 75 -8.50 18.40 -9.57
CA ARG A 75 -7.22 18.69 -8.91
C ARG A 75 -6.91 20.18 -8.84
N GLN A 76 -7.51 20.97 -9.73
CA GLN A 76 -7.23 22.40 -9.87
C GLN A 76 -8.05 23.29 -8.91
N GLU A 77 -8.93 22.67 -8.11
CA GLU A 77 -9.87 23.35 -7.21
C GLU A 77 -9.47 23.26 -5.74
#